data_AF-A0A5N5NXS4-F1
#
_entry.id   AF-A0A5N5NXS4-F1
#
_cell.length_a   1.000
_cell.length_b   1.000
_cell.length_c   1.000
_cell.angle_alpha   90.00
_cell.angle_beta   90.00
_cell.angle_gamma   90.00
#
_symmetry.space_group_name_H-M   'P 1'
#
loop_
_entity.id
_entity.type
_entity.pdbx_description
1 polymer ?
#
loop_
_entity_poly.entity_id
_entity_poly.type
_entity_poly.pdbx_seq_one_letter_code
_entity_poly.pdbx_strand_id
1 'polypeptide(L)'
;MKSLATIVGAFSLARLVAGHGYVDNATIGGVNYQFYQPYQDPYYSTPPQRISRSIPGNGPVQDVTLSDLACNTGAAPAPLHATAAAGSTVTLRWTLWPDSHVGPVITYMARCPDTGCQNWSPGSSAVWFKIKEGGRTGTTTTWADSPLMVSGNAGYQYTIPSCLKKGYYLVRHEIIALHASYTYPGAQFYPGCHQLNVTGGGSTTPTGLVSFPGAYKGTDAGITYDAYKAQTYTIPGPKVFTC
;
A
#
# COMPACT_ATOMS: atom_id res chain seq x y z
N MET A 1 -42.20 -47.66 -19.83
CA MET A 1 -41.77 -46.84 -18.66
C MET A 1 -40.26 -46.72 -18.69
N LYS A 2 -39.75 -45.48 -18.79
CA LYS A 2 -38.48 -44.91 -18.24
C LYS A 2 -37.18 -45.67 -18.60
N SER A 3 -36.12 -45.01 -19.09
CA SER A 3 -35.50 -43.84 -18.46
C SER A 3 -34.69 -43.02 -19.45
N LEU A 4 -34.92 -41.70 -19.46
CA LEU A 4 -33.98 -40.71 -19.98
C LEU A 4 -32.83 -40.59 -18.97
N ALA A 5 -31.59 -40.81 -19.42
CA ALA A 5 -30.40 -40.53 -18.63
C ALA A 5 -30.09 -39.03 -18.73
N THR A 6 -30.38 -38.28 -17.67
CA THR A 6 -30.03 -36.87 -17.55
C THR A 6 -28.56 -36.75 -17.20
N ILE A 7 -27.73 -36.32 -18.14
CA ILE A 7 -26.34 -35.93 -17.88
C ILE A 7 -26.36 -34.58 -17.15
N VAL A 8 -26.13 -34.61 -15.84
CA VAL A 8 -25.90 -33.39 -15.05
C VAL A 8 -24.44 -33.01 -15.22
N GLY A 9 -24.18 -31.98 -16.02
CA GLY A 9 -22.86 -31.36 -16.14
C GLY A 9 -22.50 -30.63 -14.84
N ALA A 10 -21.49 -31.13 -14.12
CA ALA A 10 -20.93 -30.44 -12.97
C ALA A 10 -20.13 -29.21 -13.46
N PHE A 11 -20.71 -28.02 -13.38
CA PHE A 11 -19.97 -26.77 -13.50
C PHE A 11 -19.10 -26.60 -12.24
N SER A 12 -17.81 -26.95 -12.34
CA SER A 12 -16.82 -26.55 -11.36
C SER A 12 -16.59 -25.04 -11.50
N LEU A 13 -17.18 -24.26 -10.59
CA LEU A 13 -16.77 -22.88 -10.35
C LEU A 13 -15.34 -22.92 -9.82
N ALA A 14 -14.36 -22.78 -10.71
CA ALA A 14 -12.98 -22.54 -10.32
C ALA A 14 -12.97 -21.23 -9.52
N ARG A 15 -12.82 -21.33 -8.19
CA ARG A 15 -12.55 -20.18 -7.35
C ARG A 15 -11.18 -19.66 -7.79
N LEU A 16 -11.16 -18.56 -8.52
CA LEU A 16 -9.94 -17.80 -8.75
C LEU A 16 -9.47 -17.31 -7.38
N VAL A 17 -8.56 -18.06 -6.77
CA VAL A 17 -7.86 -17.60 -5.57
C VAL A 17 -6.91 -16.50 -6.07
N ALA A 18 -7.33 -15.24 -5.93
CA ALA A 18 -6.44 -14.11 -6.12
C ALA A 18 -5.35 -14.20 -5.05
N GLY A 19 -4.17 -14.68 -5.44
CA GLY A 19 -3.09 -14.94 -4.50
C GLY A 19 -2.38 -13.66 -4.02
N HIS A 20 -2.70 -12.49 -4.58
CA HIS A 20 -1.97 -11.23 -4.40
C HIS A 20 -2.90 -10.03 -4.68
N GLY A 21 -2.56 -8.83 -4.20
CA GLY A 21 -3.42 -7.65 -4.35
C GLY A 21 -2.73 -6.30 -4.52
N TYR A 22 -3.55 -5.27 -4.79
CA TYR A 22 -3.15 -3.86 -4.88
C TYR A 22 -4.27 -2.94 -4.38
N VAL A 23 -3.98 -1.65 -4.14
CA VAL A 23 -5.02 -0.65 -3.84
C VAL A 23 -5.81 -0.36 -5.12
N ASP A 24 -7.06 -0.77 -5.14
CA ASP A 24 -7.94 -0.63 -6.29
C ASP A 24 -8.50 0.79 -6.44
N ASN A 25 -8.96 1.38 -5.33
CA ASN A 25 -9.51 2.73 -5.32
C ASN A 25 -9.40 3.37 -3.93
N ALA A 26 -9.68 4.67 -3.84
CA ALA A 26 -9.73 5.38 -2.57
C ALA A 26 -10.87 6.39 -2.51
N THR A 27 -11.29 6.74 -1.29
CA THR A 27 -12.08 7.93 -1.01
C THR A 27 -11.19 8.97 -0.34
N ILE A 28 -11.00 10.12 -0.99
CA ILE A 28 -10.09 11.20 -0.55
C ILE A 28 -10.86 12.52 -0.67
N GLY A 29 -10.94 13.31 0.41
CA GLY A 29 -11.69 14.56 0.39
C GLY A 29 -13.17 14.39 0.05
N GLY A 30 -13.75 13.23 0.37
CA GLY A 30 -15.13 12.87 0.01
C GLY A 30 -15.34 12.42 -1.44
N VAL A 31 -14.29 12.38 -2.27
CA VAL A 31 -14.36 11.97 -3.68
C VAL A 31 -13.76 10.58 -3.86
N ASN A 32 -14.42 9.75 -4.67
CA ASN A 32 -13.90 8.44 -5.05
C ASN A 32 -12.93 8.58 -6.22
N TYR A 33 -11.73 8.01 -6.07
CA TYR A 33 -10.69 7.96 -7.07
C TYR A 33 -10.36 6.51 -7.38
N GLN A 34 -10.56 6.10 -8.63
CA GLN A 34 -10.03 4.84 -9.12
C GLN A 34 -8.52 4.96 -9.26
N PHE A 35 -7.78 4.05 -8.64
CA PHE A 35 -6.32 4.00 -8.76
C PHE A 35 -5.93 3.32 -10.08
N TYR A 36 -4.65 3.39 -10.40
CA TYR A 36 -4.06 2.71 -11.54
C TYR A 36 -4.44 1.24 -11.54
N GLN A 37 -4.97 0.78 -12.68
CA GLN A 37 -5.42 -0.59 -12.86
C GLN A 37 -4.41 -1.35 -13.71
N PRO A 38 -3.49 -2.13 -13.12
CA PRO A 38 -2.41 -2.77 -13.88
C PRO A 38 -2.90 -3.78 -14.93
N TYR A 39 -4.12 -4.29 -14.77
CA TYR A 39 -4.74 -5.23 -15.69
C TYR A 39 -5.74 -4.60 -16.67
N GLN A 40 -5.84 -3.26 -16.69
CA GLN A 40 -6.74 -2.53 -17.59
C GLN A 40 -6.04 -1.34 -18.25
N ASP A 41 -5.39 -0.48 -17.46
CA ASP A 41 -4.79 0.78 -17.92
C ASP A 41 -3.76 0.60 -19.06
N PRO A 42 -2.87 -0.42 -19.04
CA PRO A 42 -1.95 -0.69 -20.16
C PRO A 42 -2.63 -1.06 -21.49
N TYR A 43 -3.89 -1.48 -21.46
CA TYR A 43 -4.60 -2.01 -22.62
C TYR A 43 -5.54 -0.98 -23.28
N TYR A 44 -5.65 0.23 -22.72
CA TYR A 44 -6.34 1.34 -23.39
C TYR A 44 -5.43 2.00 -24.42
N SER A 45 -6.01 2.39 -25.56
CA SER A 45 -5.32 3.23 -26.56
C SER A 45 -4.92 4.60 -26.00
N THR A 46 -5.77 5.17 -25.14
CA THR A 46 -5.49 6.37 -24.35
C THR A 46 -5.76 6.05 -22.88
N PRO A 47 -4.72 5.69 -22.10
CA PRO A 47 -4.89 5.34 -20.70
C PRO A 47 -5.52 6.47 -19.87
N PRO A 48 -6.45 6.15 -18.95
CA PRO A 48 -7.04 7.15 -18.07
C PRO A 48 -5.98 7.78 -17.16
N GLN A 49 -6.10 9.08 -16.93
CA GLN A 49 -5.23 9.79 -16.00
C GLN A 49 -5.59 9.42 -14.55
N ARG A 50 -4.59 9.08 -13.73
CA ARG A 50 -4.75 8.60 -12.35
C ARG A 50 -4.09 9.55 -11.36
N ILE A 51 -4.49 9.46 -10.08
CA ILE A 51 -3.78 10.08 -8.95
C ILE A 51 -2.70 9.15 -8.37
N SER A 52 -2.80 7.85 -8.64
CA SER A 52 -1.82 6.86 -8.19
C SER A 52 -0.80 6.58 -9.28
N ARG A 53 0.42 6.26 -8.86
CA ARG A 53 1.50 5.84 -9.76
C ARG A 53 1.20 4.47 -10.35
N SER A 54 1.79 4.20 -11.51
CA SER A 54 1.72 2.90 -12.14
C SER A 54 2.35 1.82 -11.26
N ILE A 55 1.83 0.60 -11.35
CA ILE A 55 2.38 -0.62 -10.76
C ILE A 55 2.33 -1.72 -11.83
N PRO A 56 3.18 -2.75 -11.79
CA PRO A 56 3.25 -3.74 -12.87
C PRO A 56 2.13 -4.79 -12.79
N GLY A 57 1.44 -4.87 -11.65
CA GLY A 57 0.51 -5.95 -11.32
C GLY A 57 0.29 -6.01 -9.82
N ASN A 58 -0.18 -7.16 -9.35
CA ASN A 58 -0.37 -7.45 -7.93
C ASN A 58 0.85 -8.10 -7.26
N GLY A 59 1.96 -8.33 -7.97
CA GLY A 59 3.15 -9.00 -7.42
C GLY A 59 3.94 -8.17 -6.40
N PRO A 60 4.79 -8.81 -5.58
CA PRO A 60 5.59 -8.13 -4.56
C PRO A 60 6.92 -7.61 -5.09
N VAL A 61 7.48 -6.63 -4.39
CA VAL A 61 8.92 -6.36 -4.34
C VAL A 61 9.50 -7.18 -3.19
N GLN A 62 10.68 -7.80 -3.33
CA GLN A 62 11.29 -8.63 -2.26
C GLN A 62 12.69 -8.19 -1.84
N ASP A 63 13.34 -7.33 -2.63
CA ASP A 63 14.67 -6.81 -2.32
C ASP A 63 14.55 -5.38 -1.79
N VAL A 64 14.91 -5.20 -0.51
CA VAL A 64 14.82 -3.89 0.17
C VAL A 64 15.87 -2.87 -0.34
N THR A 65 16.81 -3.30 -1.17
CA THR A 65 17.85 -2.44 -1.74
C THR A 65 17.44 -1.79 -3.06
N LEU A 66 16.33 -2.23 -3.67
CA LEU A 66 15.85 -1.70 -4.95
C LEU A 66 15.05 -0.41 -4.78
N SER A 67 15.16 0.49 -5.76
CA SER A 67 14.30 1.68 -5.92
C SER A 67 12.81 1.36 -5.97
N ASP A 68 12.48 0.16 -6.41
CA ASP A 68 11.12 -0.36 -6.53
C ASP A 68 10.37 -0.36 -5.19
N LEU A 69 11.10 -0.44 -4.07
CA LEU A 69 10.52 -0.39 -2.73
C LEU A 69 9.79 0.94 -2.46
N ALA A 70 10.12 2.02 -3.18
CA ALA A 70 9.49 3.32 -2.99
C ALA A 70 8.02 3.32 -3.44
N CYS A 71 7.71 2.89 -4.66
CA CYS A 71 6.37 3.01 -5.24
C CYS A 71 5.94 1.83 -6.12
N ASN A 72 6.62 0.68 -6.00
CA ASN A 72 6.55 -0.50 -6.87
C ASN A 72 7.43 -0.41 -8.13
N THR A 73 7.68 -1.56 -8.76
CA THR A 73 8.53 -1.72 -9.94
C THR A 73 7.96 -0.96 -11.13
N GLY A 74 8.79 -0.15 -11.79
CA GLY A 74 8.37 0.62 -12.97
C GLY A 74 7.38 1.75 -12.67
N ALA A 75 7.23 2.16 -11.40
CA ALA A 75 6.32 3.22 -11.03
C ALA A 75 6.76 4.59 -11.60
N ALA A 76 5.84 5.25 -12.31
CA ALA A 76 6.03 6.60 -12.83
C ALA A 76 5.16 7.64 -12.07
N PRO A 77 5.58 8.91 -11.99
CA PRO A 77 4.74 9.99 -11.48
C PRO A 77 3.35 9.99 -12.12
N ALA A 78 2.32 10.20 -11.30
CA ALA A 78 0.94 10.24 -11.78
C ALA A 78 0.60 11.66 -12.28
N PRO A 79 -0.27 11.82 -13.28
CA PRO A 79 -0.60 13.15 -13.82
C PRO A 79 -1.45 14.00 -12.88
N LEU A 80 -2.21 13.39 -11.96
CA LEU A 80 -3.22 14.09 -11.13
C LEU A 80 -2.88 14.07 -9.63
N HIS A 81 -3.57 14.91 -8.85
CA HIS A 81 -3.55 14.94 -7.39
C HIS A 81 -4.97 14.92 -6.85
N ALA A 82 -5.20 14.23 -5.74
CA ALA A 82 -6.45 14.35 -5.00
C ALA A 82 -6.35 15.46 -3.95
N THR A 83 -7.31 16.39 -3.96
CA THR A 83 -7.37 17.47 -2.97
C THR A 83 -7.95 16.97 -1.66
N ALA A 84 -7.26 17.21 -0.55
CA ALA A 84 -7.74 16.83 0.79
C ALA A 84 -7.27 17.81 1.86
N ALA A 85 -8.11 18.07 2.86
CA ALA A 85 -7.71 18.90 3.99
C ALA A 85 -6.73 18.14 4.90
N ALA A 86 -5.73 18.82 5.44
CA ALA A 86 -4.97 18.30 6.58
C ALA A 86 -5.93 17.97 7.74
N GLY A 87 -5.71 16.85 8.42
CA GLY A 87 -6.61 16.31 9.43
C GLY A 87 -7.75 15.45 8.88
N SER A 88 -7.98 15.43 7.56
CA SER A 88 -9.01 14.57 6.97
C SER A 88 -8.57 13.11 6.84
N THR A 89 -9.55 12.22 6.87
CA THR A 89 -9.36 10.78 6.68
C THR A 89 -9.39 10.42 5.19
N VAL A 90 -8.50 9.52 4.81
CA VAL A 90 -8.45 8.84 3.52
C VAL A 90 -8.76 7.37 3.73
N THR A 91 -9.60 6.80 2.87
CA THR A 91 -9.93 5.37 2.85
C THR A 91 -9.36 4.75 1.58
N LEU A 92 -8.48 3.76 1.72
CA LEU A 92 -7.89 2.97 0.63
C LEU A 92 -8.57 1.61 0.57
N ARG A 93 -9.05 1.18 -0.59
CA ARG A 93 -9.67 -0.13 -0.77
C ARG A 93 -8.75 -1.02 -1.57
N TRP A 94 -8.27 -2.08 -0.94
CA TRP A 94 -7.50 -3.13 -1.59
C TRP A 94 -8.43 -4.07 -2.35
N THR A 95 -7.92 -4.69 -3.42
CA THR A 95 -8.47 -5.96 -3.88
C THR A 95 -8.48 -6.97 -2.71
N LEU A 96 -9.30 -8.02 -2.79
CA LEU A 96 -9.37 -9.02 -1.72
C LEU A 96 -7.96 -9.54 -1.35
N TRP A 97 -7.57 -9.38 -0.08
CA TRP A 97 -6.26 -9.79 0.39
C TRP A 97 -6.24 -11.29 0.75
N PRO A 98 -5.21 -12.05 0.37
CA PRO A 98 -5.13 -13.46 0.72
C PRO A 98 -4.94 -13.63 2.24
N ASP A 99 -5.66 -14.58 2.83
CA ASP A 99 -5.60 -14.85 4.27
C ASP A 99 -4.21 -15.31 4.77
N SER A 100 -3.45 -15.97 3.90
CA SER A 100 -2.09 -16.40 4.19
C SER A 100 -1.11 -15.24 4.32
N HIS A 101 -1.37 -14.08 3.69
CA HIS A 101 -0.41 -12.99 3.52
C HIS A 101 -0.30 -12.04 4.71
N VAL A 102 -0.42 -12.58 5.93
CA VAL A 102 -0.39 -11.83 7.19
C VAL A 102 0.79 -10.87 7.28
N GLY A 103 0.54 -9.67 7.80
CA GLY A 103 1.61 -8.68 7.91
C GLY A 103 1.21 -7.30 8.41
N PRO A 104 2.19 -6.42 8.66
CA PRO A 104 1.91 -5.03 8.96
C PRO A 104 1.34 -4.28 7.75
N VAL A 105 0.67 -3.18 8.06
CA VAL A 105 0.23 -2.18 7.08
C VAL A 105 0.79 -0.83 7.50
N ILE A 106 1.50 -0.17 6.59
CA ILE A 106 2.28 1.04 6.89
C ILE A 106 1.99 2.12 5.85
N THR A 107 1.82 3.36 6.31
CA THR A 107 1.62 4.52 5.44
C THR A 107 2.64 5.60 5.77
N TYR A 108 3.27 6.12 4.72
CA TYR A 108 4.23 7.21 4.73
C TYR A 108 3.73 8.36 3.87
N MET A 109 4.26 9.55 4.13
CA MET A 109 4.13 10.70 3.25
C MET A 109 5.50 11.29 2.96
N ALA A 110 5.62 11.95 1.82
CA ALA A 110 6.76 12.78 1.43
C ALA A 110 6.25 14.06 0.78
N ARG A 111 6.83 15.21 1.10
CA ARG A 111 6.46 16.47 0.47
C ARG A 111 7.09 16.55 -0.92
N CYS A 112 6.29 16.81 -1.94
CA CYS A 112 6.74 17.09 -3.30
C CYS A 112 7.20 18.56 -3.42
N PRO A 113 7.90 18.94 -4.51
CA PRO A 113 8.09 20.36 -4.85
C PRO A 113 6.76 21.12 -4.87
N ASP A 114 6.81 22.43 -4.63
CA ASP A 114 5.61 23.27 -4.69
C ASP A 114 4.99 23.33 -6.11
N THR A 115 5.73 22.92 -7.14
CA THR A 115 5.25 22.72 -8.52
C THR A 115 4.45 21.43 -8.74
N GLY A 116 4.44 20.53 -7.76
CA GLY A 116 3.63 19.30 -7.74
C GLY A 116 4.42 17.99 -7.89
N CYS A 117 3.71 16.88 -7.65
CA CYS A 117 4.27 15.53 -7.69
C CYS A 117 4.38 14.91 -9.10
N GLN A 118 3.67 15.47 -10.10
CA GLN A 118 3.48 14.90 -11.43
C GLN A 118 4.76 14.80 -12.28
N ASN A 119 5.79 15.57 -11.92
CA ASN A 119 7.11 15.54 -12.58
C ASN A 119 8.24 15.31 -11.57
N TRP A 120 7.94 14.67 -10.44
CA TRP A 120 8.90 14.49 -9.35
C TRP A 120 8.95 13.05 -8.89
N SER A 121 10.16 12.54 -8.65
CA SER A 121 10.40 11.28 -7.94
C SER A 121 11.52 11.50 -6.94
N PRO A 122 11.43 10.96 -5.71
CA PRO A 122 12.42 11.24 -4.67
C PRO A 122 13.79 10.60 -4.90
N GLY A 123 13.88 9.58 -5.75
CA GLY A 123 15.09 8.78 -5.92
C GLY A 123 15.53 8.18 -4.58
N SER A 124 16.81 8.30 -4.24
CA SER A 124 17.39 7.86 -2.96
C SER A 124 17.32 8.92 -1.85
N SER A 125 16.62 10.03 -2.06
CA SER A 125 16.54 11.12 -1.08
C SER A 125 15.76 10.72 0.17
N ALA A 126 16.24 11.11 1.35
CA ALA A 126 15.53 10.92 2.60
C ALA A 126 14.40 11.95 2.75
N VAL A 127 13.20 11.60 2.30
CA VAL A 127 12.02 12.50 2.26
C VAL A 127 10.78 11.94 2.94
N TRP A 128 10.79 10.66 3.29
CA TRP A 128 9.62 9.95 3.77
C TRP A 128 9.52 10.03 5.29
N PHE A 129 8.33 10.36 5.79
CA PHE A 129 7.98 10.27 7.19
C PHE A 129 6.77 9.34 7.35
N LYS A 130 6.82 8.46 8.35
CA LYS A 130 5.75 7.50 8.63
C LYS A 130 4.58 8.24 9.29
N ILE A 131 3.36 8.05 8.80
CA ILE A 131 2.15 8.70 9.38
C ILE A 131 1.20 7.71 10.05
N LYS A 132 1.31 6.43 9.72
CA LYS A 132 0.52 5.38 10.34
C LYS A 132 1.22 4.04 10.21
N GLU A 133 1.10 3.21 11.24
CA GLU A 133 1.49 1.81 11.19
C GLU A 133 0.51 0.95 12.00
N GLY A 134 0.44 -0.32 11.63
CA GLY A 134 -0.11 -1.38 12.45
C GLY A 134 0.67 -2.67 12.17
N GLY A 135 0.85 -3.50 13.19
CA GLY A 135 1.58 -4.76 13.10
C GLY A 135 0.74 -5.92 13.65
N ARG A 136 1.42 -6.86 14.30
CA ARG A 136 0.79 -7.99 14.99
C ARG A 136 0.13 -7.55 16.31
N THR A 137 -1.04 -8.08 16.62
CA THR A 137 -1.69 -7.90 17.92
C THR A 137 -1.06 -8.84 18.95
N GLY A 138 -0.11 -8.33 19.74
CA GLY A 138 0.61 -9.13 20.74
C GLY A 138 1.30 -10.33 20.09
N THR A 139 0.91 -11.55 20.48
CA THR A 139 1.40 -12.82 19.92
C THR A 139 0.33 -13.60 19.14
N THR A 140 -0.83 -13.00 18.86
CA THR A 140 -1.96 -13.67 18.19
C THR A 140 -1.71 -13.84 16.69
N THR A 141 -2.64 -14.45 15.95
CA THR A 141 -2.61 -14.52 14.48
C THR A 141 -3.27 -13.32 13.81
N THR A 142 -3.65 -12.29 14.57
CA THR A 142 -4.28 -11.08 14.04
C THR A 142 -3.24 -10.01 13.73
N TRP A 143 -3.35 -9.44 12.55
CA TRP A 143 -2.44 -8.46 11.98
C TRP A 143 -3.21 -7.25 11.45
N ALA A 144 -2.48 -6.19 11.10
CA ALA A 144 -3.08 -4.97 10.58
C ALA A 144 -3.79 -5.15 9.24
N ASP A 145 -3.40 -6.15 8.46
CA ASP A 145 -4.01 -6.50 7.17
C ASP A 145 -5.19 -7.48 7.29
N SER A 146 -5.41 -8.10 8.48
CA SER A 146 -6.50 -9.06 8.69
C SER A 146 -7.88 -8.54 8.28
N PRO A 147 -8.26 -7.26 8.51
CA PRO A 147 -9.54 -6.74 8.03
C PRO A 147 -9.68 -6.70 6.50
N LEU A 148 -8.57 -6.70 5.75
CA LEU A 148 -8.54 -6.65 4.28
C LEU A 148 -8.75 -8.04 3.65
N MET A 149 -8.67 -9.11 4.45
CA MET A 149 -8.84 -10.50 4.01
C MET A 149 -10.32 -10.91 3.86
N VAL A 150 -11.25 -10.02 4.19
CA VAL A 150 -12.69 -10.27 4.15
C VAL A 150 -13.30 -9.67 2.88
N SER A 151 -14.14 -10.44 2.19
CA SER A 151 -14.90 -9.94 1.04
C SER A 151 -15.82 -8.81 1.47
N GLY A 152 -15.82 -7.71 0.69
CA GLY A 152 -16.56 -6.50 1.04
C GLY A 152 -15.93 -5.69 2.18
N ASN A 153 -14.63 -5.87 2.46
CA ASN A 153 -13.92 -5.08 3.46
C ASN A 153 -14.12 -3.56 3.25
N ALA A 154 -14.12 -2.82 4.36
CA ALA A 154 -14.31 -1.37 4.35
C ALA A 154 -13.07 -0.58 3.86
N GLY A 155 -11.97 -1.28 3.56
CA GLY A 155 -10.67 -0.69 3.26
C GLY A 155 -9.86 -0.29 4.49
N TYR A 156 -8.67 0.24 4.24
CA TYR A 156 -7.74 0.78 5.22
C TYR A 156 -7.86 2.29 5.31
N GLN A 157 -7.96 2.83 6.52
CA GLN A 157 -8.05 4.28 6.73
C GLN A 157 -6.74 4.85 7.26
N TYR A 158 -6.34 6.03 6.81
CA TYR A 158 -5.31 6.85 7.46
C TYR A 158 -5.75 8.31 7.52
N THR A 159 -5.19 9.07 8.45
CA THR A 159 -5.48 10.50 8.60
C THR A 159 -4.26 11.30 8.15
N ILE A 160 -4.49 12.31 7.31
CA ILE A 160 -3.43 13.26 6.94
C ILE A 160 -3.10 14.08 8.18
N PRO A 161 -1.85 14.15 8.67
CA PRO A 161 -1.56 14.88 9.90
C PRO A 161 -1.99 16.36 9.80
N SER A 162 -2.72 16.84 10.81
CA SER A 162 -3.39 18.15 10.79
C SER A 162 -2.41 19.33 10.79
N CYS A 163 -1.20 19.15 11.32
CA CYS A 163 -0.20 20.19 11.44
C CYS A 163 0.67 20.38 10.17
N LEU A 164 0.51 19.54 9.14
CA LEU A 164 1.30 19.63 7.91
C LEU A 164 1.11 20.97 7.21
N LYS A 165 2.20 21.50 6.64
CA LYS A 165 2.14 22.61 5.69
C LYS A 165 1.33 22.22 4.45
N LYS A 166 0.39 23.06 4.01
CA LYS A 166 -0.30 22.86 2.72
C LYS A 166 0.66 22.65 1.55
N GLY A 167 0.25 21.91 0.54
CA GLY A 167 1.02 21.68 -0.68
C GLY A 167 0.90 20.25 -1.19
N TYR A 168 1.78 19.88 -2.11
CA TYR A 168 1.73 18.58 -2.76
C TYR A 168 2.49 17.53 -1.97
N TYR A 169 1.88 16.37 -1.81
CA TYR A 169 2.46 15.23 -1.09
C TYR A 169 2.30 13.96 -1.89
N LEU A 170 3.35 13.14 -1.86
CA LEU A 170 3.29 11.75 -2.27
C LEU A 170 3.01 10.90 -1.03
N VAL A 171 2.03 10.03 -1.11
CA VAL A 171 1.72 9.04 -0.08
C VAL A 171 2.25 7.70 -0.58
N ARG A 172 2.98 6.98 0.27
CA ARG A 172 3.41 5.60 0.05
C ARG A 172 2.68 4.72 1.05
N HIS A 173 1.89 3.78 0.57
CA HIS A 173 1.16 2.82 1.39
C HIS A 173 1.61 1.40 1.03
N GLU A 174 1.75 0.54 2.02
CA GLU A 174 2.18 -0.84 1.79
C GLU A 174 1.57 -1.83 2.77
N ILE A 175 1.47 -3.07 2.30
CA ILE A 175 1.41 -4.27 3.13
C ILE A 175 2.77 -4.97 2.99
N ILE A 176 3.27 -5.56 4.08
CA ILE A 176 4.47 -6.43 4.04
C ILE A 176 4.01 -7.84 4.41
N ALA A 177 3.83 -8.74 3.46
CA ALA A 177 3.41 -10.11 3.76
C ALA A 177 4.60 -10.94 4.30
N LEU A 178 4.37 -11.62 5.42
CA LEU A 178 5.39 -12.30 6.22
C LEU A 178 5.26 -13.84 6.20
N HIS A 179 4.38 -14.39 5.37
CA HIS A 179 4.16 -15.83 5.29
C HIS A 179 5.41 -16.63 4.85
N ALA A 180 6.34 -15.98 4.15
CA ALA A 180 7.59 -16.58 3.68
C ALA A 180 8.84 -15.87 4.25
N SER A 181 8.72 -15.10 5.33
CA SER A 181 9.80 -14.22 5.82
C SER A 181 10.76 -14.85 6.84
N TYR A 182 10.78 -16.19 6.99
CA TYR A 182 11.66 -16.86 7.96
C TYR A 182 13.16 -16.59 7.69
N THR A 183 13.52 -16.33 6.42
CA THR A 183 14.84 -15.91 5.96
C THR A 183 14.71 -14.70 5.03
N TYR A 184 15.83 -14.00 4.78
CA TYR A 184 15.90 -12.95 3.76
C TYR A 184 16.77 -13.40 2.56
N PRO A 185 16.33 -13.16 1.30
CA PRO A 185 15.02 -12.64 0.90
C PRO A 185 13.87 -13.57 1.29
N GLY A 186 12.68 -13.01 1.51
CA GLY A 186 11.50 -13.78 1.93
C GLY A 186 10.26 -12.92 2.12
N ALA A 187 10.37 -11.84 2.91
CA ALA A 187 9.31 -10.84 3.05
C ALA A 187 8.89 -10.27 1.68
N GLN A 188 7.58 -10.07 1.51
CA GLN A 188 6.99 -9.60 0.27
C GLN A 188 6.34 -8.24 0.50
N PHE A 189 6.86 -7.21 -0.16
CA PHE A 189 6.45 -5.83 0.00
C PHE A 189 5.51 -5.44 -1.14
N TYR A 190 4.37 -4.83 -0.80
CA TYR A 190 3.37 -4.36 -1.76
C TYR A 190 3.22 -2.84 -1.68
N PRO A 191 4.26 -2.06 -2.03
CA PRO A 191 4.15 -0.62 -2.04
C PRO A 191 3.26 -0.15 -3.19
N GLY A 192 2.52 0.92 -2.94
CA GLY A 192 1.82 1.71 -3.94
C GLY A 192 1.83 3.18 -3.53
N CYS A 193 1.86 4.07 -4.51
CA CYS A 193 1.93 5.51 -4.26
C CYS A 193 0.77 6.27 -4.89
N HIS A 194 0.25 7.27 -4.17
CA HIS A 194 -0.73 8.22 -4.69
C HIS A 194 -0.44 9.65 -4.28
N GLN A 195 -0.94 10.59 -5.09
CA GLN A 195 -0.57 11.99 -5.01
C GLN A 195 -1.71 12.82 -4.43
N LEU A 196 -1.37 13.68 -3.47
CA LEU A 196 -2.30 14.57 -2.80
C LEU A 196 -1.93 16.03 -3.04
N ASN A 197 -2.95 16.89 -3.08
CA ASN A 197 -2.84 18.31 -2.84
C ASN A 197 -3.47 18.61 -1.47
N VAL A 198 -2.63 18.74 -0.45
CA VAL A 198 -3.06 18.96 0.93
C VAL A 198 -3.40 20.44 1.13
N THR A 199 -4.61 20.72 1.61
CA THR A 199 -5.11 22.06 1.92
C THR A 199 -5.24 22.29 3.42
N GLY A 200 -5.34 23.56 3.83
CA GLY A 200 -5.39 23.93 5.25
C GLY A 200 -4.10 23.55 6.00
N GLY A 201 -4.26 23.13 7.25
CA GLY A 201 -3.19 22.62 8.09
C GLY A 201 -2.37 23.69 8.83
N GLY A 202 -1.13 23.35 9.15
CA GLY A 202 -0.20 24.19 9.90
C GLY A 202 1.01 24.62 9.09
N SER A 203 2.16 24.76 9.75
CA SER A 203 3.45 25.09 9.15
C SER A 203 4.50 24.01 9.38
N THR A 204 4.12 22.85 9.93
CA THR A 204 5.05 21.82 10.35
C THR A 204 5.71 21.15 9.15
N THR A 205 7.03 21.07 9.22
CA THR A 205 7.85 20.25 8.32
C THR A 205 8.34 19.03 9.11
N PRO A 206 7.93 17.80 8.73
CA PRO A 206 8.35 16.59 9.43
C PRO A 206 9.87 16.41 9.46
N THR A 207 10.37 15.84 10.55
CA THR A 207 11.78 15.47 10.76
C THR A 207 11.92 13.95 10.88
N GLY A 208 13.15 13.43 10.98
CA GLY A 208 13.39 11.99 11.05
C GLY A 208 13.09 11.27 9.72
N LEU A 209 13.36 11.95 8.60
CA LEU A 209 13.05 11.46 7.26
C LEU A 209 13.95 10.29 6.88
N VAL A 210 13.39 9.35 6.12
CA VAL A 210 14.08 8.17 5.59
C VAL A 210 13.95 8.09 4.07
N SER A 211 14.77 7.27 3.43
CA SER A 211 14.74 6.99 2.00
C SER A 211 14.18 5.59 1.72
N PHE A 212 13.60 5.40 0.54
CA PHE A 212 13.29 4.07 0.00
C PHE A 212 14.02 3.93 -1.35
N PRO A 213 15.05 3.07 -1.45
CA PRO A 213 15.58 2.14 -0.44
C PRO A 213 16.33 2.87 0.69
N GLY A 214 16.52 2.19 1.83
CA GLY A 214 17.33 2.67 2.97
C GLY A 214 16.63 2.57 4.33
N ALA A 215 15.31 2.83 4.38
CA ALA A 215 14.52 2.73 5.61
C ALA A 215 14.44 1.31 6.17
N TYR A 216 14.60 0.31 5.31
CA TYR A 216 14.49 -1.12 5.59
C TYR A 216 15.81 -1.83 5.32
N LYS A 217 16.14 -2.81 6.16
CA LYS A 217 17.27 -3.74 5.98
C LYS A 217 16.73 -5.17 6.03
N GLY A 218 17.30 -6.07 5.21
CA GLY A 218 16.89 -7.48 5.24
C GLY A 218 17.01 -8.14 6.62
N THR A 219 17.96 -7.66 7.44
CA THR A 219 18.19 -8.12 8.82
C THR A 219 17.28 -7.49 9.86
N ASP A 220 16.39 -6.56 9.51
CA ASP A 220 15.46 -5.97 10.47
C ASP A 220 14.55 -7.07 11.03
N ALA A 221 14.31 -7.05 12.36
CA ALA A 221 13.54 -8.09 13.05
C ALA A 221 12.07 -8.20 12.59
N GLY A 222 11.56 -7.16 11.92
CA GLY A 222 10.24 -7.17 11.28
C GLY A 222 10.25 -7.64 9.82
N ILE A 223 11.42 -7.84 9.22
CA ILE A 223 11.60 -8.24 7.82
C ILE A 223 12.08 -9.69 7.72
N THR A 224 13.09 -10.09 8.50
CA THR A 224 13.37 -11.51 8.73
C THR A 224 12.62 -11.93 9.99
N TYR A 225 11.47 -12.57 9.81
CA TYR A 225 10.51 -12.85 10.87
C TYR A 225 9.77 -14.18 10.65
N ASP A 226 9.56 -14.93 11.73
CA ASP A 226 8.78 -16.17 11.73
C ASP A 226 7.35 -15.91 12.19
N ALA A 227 6.43 -15.70 11.25
CA ALA A 227 5.03 -15.38 11.53
C ALA A 227 4.26 -16.53 12.20
N TYR A 228 4.77 -17.76 12.12
CA TYR A 228 4.10 -18.96 12.66
C TYR A 228 4.40 -19.20 14.14
N LYS A 229 5.40 -18.53 14.71
CA LYS A 229 5.67 -18.55 16.15
C LYS A 229 4.79 -17.54 16.89
N ALA A 230 4.35 -17.88 18.09
CA ALA A 230 3.65 -16.96 18.99
C ALA A 230 4.65 -15.97 19.62
N GLN A 231 5.00 -14.93 18.87
CA GLN A 231 5.97 -13.92 19.28
C GLN A 231 5.49 -12.51 18.89
N THR A 232 5.99 -11.49 19.58
CA THR A 232 5.68 -10.10 19.25
C THR A 232 6.29 -9.69 17.91
N TYR A 233 5.85 -8.56 17.34
CA TYR A 233 6.35 -8.05 16.08
C TYR A 233 6.87 -6.62 16.22
N THR A 234 8.07 -6.37 15.71
CA THR A 234 8.65 -5.01 15.61
C THR A 234 8.43 -4.49 14.21
N ILE A 235 7.61 -3.45 14.07
CA ILE A 235 7.31 -2.85 12.77
C ILE A 235 8.57 -2.18 12.20
N PRO A 236 8.95 -2.42 10.94
CA PRO A 236 10.16 -1.84 10.34
C PRO A 236 9.99 -0.34 10.04
N GLY A 237 11.12 0.34 9.82
CA GLY A 237 11.17 1.77 9.46
C GLY A 237 11.20 2.73 10.65
N PRO A 238 11.13 4.05 10.40
CA PRO A 238 11.23 5.08 11.44
C PRO A 238 10.00 5.09 12.36
N LYS A 239 10.05 5.86 13.45
CA LYS A 239 8.88 6.11 14.30
C LYS A 239 7.78 6.85 13.52
N VAL A 240 6.52 6.66 13.94
CA VAL A 240 5.39 7.45 13.44
C VAL A 240 5.59 8.92 13.79
N PHE A 241 5.45 9.78 12.79
CA PHE A 241 5.41 11.23 12.94
C PHE A 241 4.15 11.64 13.70
N THR A 242 4.34 12.51 14.69
CA THR A 242 3.25 13.11 15.45
C THR A 242 3.32 14.63 15.29
N CYS A 243 2.15 15.23 15.05
CA CYS A 243 1.92 16.58 15.53
C CYS A 243 1.99 16.56 17.07
#